data_AF-A0A8W8L6S1-F1
#
_entry.id   AF-A0A8W8L6S1-F1
#
_cell.length_a   1.000
_cell.length_b   1.000
_cell.length_c   1.000
_cell.angle_alpha   90.00
_cell.angle_beta   90.00
_cell.angle_gamma   90.00
#
_symmetry.space_group_name_H-M   'P 1'
#
loop_
_entity.id
_entity.type
_entity.pdbx_description
1 polymer ?
#
loop_
_entity_poly.entity_id
_entity_poly.type
_entity_poly.pdbx_seq_one_letter_code
_entity_poly.pdbx_strand_id
1 'polypeptide(L)' 'LSMTEFQAHVGADFLFAEPLFNNYDVNKDQKLSVQEFVDNAYHAMNTNGDTQVTRHEFDHYYTQLLHHLNQHHG' A
#
# COMPACT_ATOMS: atom_id res chain seq x y z
N LEU A 1 8.69 -9.05 -1.56
CA LEU A 1 7.35 -9.65 -1.52
C LEU A 1 6.81 -9.72 -2.95
N SER A 2 6.54 -10.92 -3.45
CA SER A 2 5.92 -11.12 -4.77
C SER A 2 4.41 -10.86 -4.74
N MET A 3 3.80 -10.67 -5.92
CA MET A 3 2.35 -10.48 -6.04
C MET A 3 1.53 -11.60 -5.38
N THR A 4 1.94 -12.86 -5.56
CA THR A 4 1.27 -14.02 -4.95
C THR A 4 1.33 -13.99 -3.42
N GLU A 5 2.49 -13.64 -2.86
CA GLU A 5 2.64 -13.52 -1.40
C GLU A 5 1.86 -12.32 -0.85
N PHE A 6 1.78 -11.23 -1.62
CA PHE A 6 0.97 -10.07 -1.29
C PHE A 6 -0.52 -10.40 -1.27
N GLN A 7 -1.04 -11.06 -2.30
CA GLN A 7 -2.43 -11.54 -2.36
C GLN A 7 -2.76 -12.48 -1.21
N ALA A 8 -1.85 -13.38 -0.85
CA ALA A 8 -2.04 -14.26 0.31
C ALA A 8 -2.11 -13.48 1.63
N HIS A 9 -1.41 -12.34 1.74
CA HIS A 9 -1.38 -11.50 2.93
C HIS A 9 -2.63 -10.60 3.05
N VAL A 10 -3.07 -9.97 1.96
CA VAL A 10 -4.23 -9.05 1.97
C VAL A 10 -5.57 -9.76 1.74
N GLY A 11 -5.53 -11.02 1.31
CA GLY A 11 -6.69 -11.82 0.92
C GLY A 11 -6.80 -11.89 -0.61
N ALA A 12 -6.91 -13.10 -1.15
CA ALA A 12 -6.98 -13.34 -2.59
C ALA A 12 -8.22 -12.70 -3.26
N ASP A 13 -9.30 -12.52 -2.50
CA ASP A 13 -10.54 -11.86 -2.95
C ASP A 13 -10.48 -10.33 -2.86
N PHE A 14 -9.35 -9.77 -2.45
CA PHE A 14 -9.20 -8.34 -2.38
C PHE A 14 -9.07 -7.75 -3.78
N LEU A 15 -10.16 -7.18 -4.28
CA LEU A 15 -10.27 -6.57 -5.61
C LEU A 15 -9.20 -5.51 -5.90
N PHE A 16 -8.62 -4.93 -4.85
CA PHE A 16 -7.57 -3.92 -4.96
C PHE A 16 -6.15 -4.48 -4.82
N ALA A 17 -5.95 -5.80 -4.67
CA ALA A 17 -4.63 -6.38 -4.45
C ALA A 17 -3.65 -6.06 -5.60
N GLU A 18 -4.07 -6.23 -6.85
CA GLU A 18 -3.25 -5.90 -8.03
C GLU A 18 -2.92 -4.41 -8.15
N PRO A 19 -3.91 -3.48 -8.12
CA PRO A 19 -3.59 -2.06 -8.19
C PRO A 19 -2.82 -1.54 -6.98
N LEU A 20 -3.02 -2.09 -5.77
CA LEU A 20 -2.17 -1.79 -4.61
C LEU A 20 -0.73 -2.23 -4.83
N PHE A 21 -0.54 -3.46 -5.30
CA PHE A 21 0.79 -3.99 -5.58
C PHE A 21 1.52 -3.09 -6.57
N ASN A 22 0.86 -2.74 -7.69
CA ASN A 22 1.40 -1.85 -8.70
C ASN A 22 1.68 -0.43 -8.19
N ASN A 23 0.92 0.04 -7.20
CA ASN A 23 1.16 1.33 -6.56
C ASN A 23 2.40 1.30 -5.66
N TYR A 24 2.67 0.18 -4.99
CA TYR A 24 3.88 0.00 -4.17
C TYR A 24 5.13 -0.33 -5.01
N ASP A 25 4.96 -1.02 -6.14
CA ASP A 25 6.04 -1.42 -7.05
C ASP A 25 6.53 -0.24 -7.91
N VAL A 26 7.21 0.71 -7.26
CA VAL A 26 7.71 1.94 -7.90
C VAL A 26 8.75 1.63 -8.97
N ASN A 27 9.62 0.64 -8.71
CA ASN A 27 10.67 0.26 -9.64
C ASN A 27 10.19 -0.68 -10.78
N LYS A 28 8.96 -1.22 -10.67
CA LYS A 28 8.30 -2.11 -11.64
C LYS A 28 9.04 -3.43 -11.87
N ASP A 29 9.71 -3.95 -10.84
CA ASP A 29 10.43 -5.23 -10.87
C ASP A 29 9.54 -6.43 -10.48
N GLN A 30 8.24 -6.18 -10.26
CA GLN A 30 7.24 -7.15 -9.82
C GLN A 30 7.51 -7.74 -8.44
N LYS A 31 8.30 -7.04 -7.61
CA LYS A 31 8.66 -7.45 -6.25
C LYS A 31 8.74 -6.24 -5.33
N LEU A 32 7.92 -6.23 -4.29
CA LEU A 32 8.02 -5.17 -3.29
C LEU A 32 9.24 -5.41 -2.39
N SER A 33 10.19 -4.49 -2.42
CA SER A 33 11.23 -4.40 -1.40
C SER A 33 10.66 -3.90 -0.07
N VAL A 34 11.41 -4.05 1.03
CA VAL A 34 11.02 -3.48 2.33
C VAL A 34 10.86 -1.97 2.24
N GLN A 35 11.73 -1.32 1.46
CA GLN A 35 11.67 0.12 1.25
C GLN A 35 10.37 0.53 0.55
N GLU A 36 9.92 -0.23 -0.45
CA GLU A 36 8.69 0.05 -1.18
C GLU A 36 7.43 -0.26 -0.37
N PHE A 37 7.41 -1.41 0.30
CA PHE A 37 6.22 -1.87 1.02
C PHE A 37 6.05 -1.19 2.39
N VAL A 38 7.16 -0.94 3.09
CA VAL A 38 7.16 -0.45 4.47
C VAL A 38 7.64 0.99 4.53
N ASP A 39 8.87 1.29 4.11
CA ASP A 39 9.46 2.61 4.37
C ASP A 39 8.70 3.73 3.67
N ASN A 40 8.36 3.56 2.39
CA ASN A 40 7.63 4.57 1.61
C ASN A 40 6.21 4.76 2.16
N ALA A 41 5.50 3.67 2.45
CA ALA A 41 4.16 3.73 3.02
C ALA A 41 4.17 4.38 4.41
N TYR A 42 5.15 4.02 5.24
CA TYR A 42 5.35 4.57 6.58
C TYR A 42 5.70 6.06 6.55
N HIS A 43 6.58 6.50 5.65
CA HIS A 43 6.89 7.93 5.47
C HIS A 43 5.66 8.72 4.98
N ALA A 44 4.82 8.12 4.13
CA ALA A 44 3.59 8.76 3.69
C ALA A 44 2.51 8.84 4.79
N MET A 45 2.50 7.89 5.72
CA MET A 45 1.59 7.86 6.88
C MET A 45 2.04 8.77 8.02
N ASN A 46 3.35 8.84 8.29
CA ASN A 46 3.97 9.65 9.34
C ASN A 46 4.04 11.13 8.92
N THR A 47 2.87 11.74 8.74
CA THR A 47 2.75 13.14 8.29
C THR A 47 3.09 14.15 9.39
N ASN A 48 3.02 13.75 10.66
CA ASN A 48 3.31 14.57 11.82
C ASN A 48 4.79 14.53 12.25
N GLY A 49 5.59 13.62 11.67
CA GLY A 49 7.02 13.46 11.95
C GLY A 49 7.33 12.88 13.34
N ASP A 50 6.35 12.29 14.03
CA ASP A 50 6.48 11.79 15.40
C ASP A 50 7.05 10.36 15.49
N THR A 51 7.45 9.80 14.34
CA THR A 51 7.98 8.44 14.17
C THR A 51 7.04 7.35 14.71
N GLN A 52 5.74 7.66 14.75
CA GLN A 52 4.69 6.72 15.05
C GLN A 52 3.60 6.87 13.99
N VAL A 53 2.94 5.76 13.65
CA VAL A 53 1.75 5.81 12.81
C VAL A 53 0.61 5.42 13.72
N THR A 54 -0.24 6.38 14.04
CA THR A 54 -1.45 6.10 14.79
C THR A 54 -2.44 5.34 13.91
N ARG A 55 -3.37 4.62 14.55
CA ARG A 55 -4.44 3.92 13.82
C ARG A 55 -5.22 4.87 12.90
N HIS A 56 -5.43 6.12 13.32
CA HIS A 56 -6.12 7.12 12.50
C HIS A 56 -5.33 7.46 11.23
N GLU A 57 -4.02 7.64 11.31
CA GLU A 57 -3.17 7.93 10.15
C GLU A 57 -3.11 6.74 9.19
N PHE A 58 -3.01 5.52 9.74
CA PHE A 58 -3.09 4.29 8.97
C PHE A 58 -4.43 4.17 8.24
N ASP A 59 -5.55 4.27 8.96
CA ASP A 59 -6.89 4.12 8.38
C ASP A 59 -7.15 5.23 7.34
N HIS A 60 -6.72 6.46 7.60
CA HIS A 60 -6.86 7.57 6.66
C HIS A 60 -6.04 7.35 5.37
N TYR A 61 -4.77 6.96 5.51
CA TYR A 61 -3.90 6.69 4.35
C TYR A 61 -4.44 5.55 3.49
N TYR A 62 -4.78 4.41 4.09
CA TYR A 62 -5.30 3.27 3.35
C TYR A 62 -6.68 3.55 2.74
N THR A 63 -7.55 4.28 3.44
CA THR A 63 -8.85 4.70 2.88
C THR A 63 -8.66 5.60 1.66
N GLN A 64 -7.75 6.57 1.73
CA GLN A 64 -7.44 7.46 0.60
C GLN A 64 -6.80 6.71 -0.57
N LEU A 65 -5.90 5.78 -0.29
CA LEU A 65 -5.26 4.93 -1.28
C LEU A 65 -6.29 4.07 -2.01
N LEU A 66 -7.15 3.37 -1.28
CA LEU A 66 -8.23 2.57 -1.87
C LEU A 66 -9.24 3.42 -2.65
N HIS A 67 -9.55 4.62 -2.16
CA HIS A 67 -10.37 5.58 -2.89
C HIS A 67 -9.73 5.99 -4.23
N HIS A 68 -8.43 6.31 -4.24
CA HIS A 68 -7.71 6.64 -5.48
C HIS A 68 -7.70 5.48 -6.45
N LEU A 69 -7.41 4.26 -5.98
CA LEU A 69 -7.39 3.08 -6.82
C LEU A 69 -8.78 2.76 -7.41
N ASN A 70 -9.83 2.92 -6.61
CA ASN A 70 -11.21 2.75 -7.07
C ASN A 70 -11.62 3.81 -8.12
N GLN A 71 -11.10 5.04 -8.03
CA GLN A 71 -11.36 6.08 -9.04
C GLN A 71 -10.62 5.85 -10.36
N HIS A 72 -9.49 5.15 -10.34
CA HIS A 72 -8.75 4.77 -11.54
C HIS A 72 -9.27 3.48 -12.21
N HIS A 73 -10.23 2.78 -11.59
CA HIS A 73 -10.84 1.53 -12.08
C HIS A 73 -12.20 1.73 -12.79
N GLY A 74 -12.57 2.98 -13.13
CA GLY A 74 -13.78 3.35 -13.87
C GLY A 74 -13.56 3.58 -15.35
#